data_AF-A0A9W9HCA0-F1
#
_entry.id   AF-A0A9W9HCA0-F1
#
_cell.length_a   1.000
_cell.length_b   1.000
_cell.length_c   1.000
_cell.angle_alpha   90.00
_cell.angle_beta   90.00
_cell.angle_gamma   90.00
#
_symmetry.space_group_name_H-M   'P 1'
#
loop_
_entity.id
_entity.type
_entity.pdbx_description
1 polymer ?
#
loop_
_entity_poly.entity_id
_entity_poly.type
_entity_poly.pdbx_seq_one_letter_code
_entity_poly.pdbx_strand_id
1 'polypeptide(L)'
;MDHLQPFTFGGSPRTHSEPKAKPAPLDRPSFTFIDHDDDLTSKRIKDVNARKAIRSHVMRDVRRRERLAGLKRTSRQNRGQSDASKNIVNESDEQRVVIRASSQSSNSSSVLDADSRDGFALMYRRGRPTRWCAGYPLPLHSNPNPPTSWFLDPFFTLPGTSELPSMVAHLVYYWKTIFVPMTFPNTSTDSSQEMELMARSSFSDPGSFFGLMSMCAAHRAVLASQRSGVWDSTLANDPDYCMMRAKAFQEMTAKVRDPSRRLSNEAFDTIINLLTGSLIIGEFSEVHTHLTGLKHMVDQRGGITDDSIRSSSMLSAIVTTDIKAASGLMTKPVFPLTWDAQPIPPEIQRRIRPVASSALNKIGSGFFAITLLSPSLLKIISVLRDMVFFNITCQTNPTAIKPNDHDFFRVLNCEAEHQLLSYIYTEGSPNPELHLHPIEAVTRVASICFLNHFLIVSPSSSGLGRALTKHLRTFAGDCELSLLVGLPQQDLGLYAWALFVGAQGALGQPERPWFVERLARVAMICGWQSWGQVSNLMFKFFFVDSDSLNWRGIWDEAMTGFVLSESEELEFSSLLETSAHSLT
;
A
#
# COMPACT_ATOMS: atom_id res chain seq x y z
N MET A 1 -19.28 -39.62 -42.39
CA MET A 1 -20.35 -40.61 -42.51
C MET A 1 -20.73 -41.03 -41.11
N ASP A 2 -21.84 -40.50 -40.59
CA ASP A 2 -22.97 -41.29 -40.12
C ASP A 2 -24.10 -40.33 -39.75
N HIS A 3 -25.30 -40.74 -40.14
CA HIS A 3 -26.55 -39.99 -40.15
C HIS A 3 -27.22 -39.98 -38.77
N LEU A 4 -28.02 -38.95 -38.46
CA LEU A 4 -29.47 -39.06 -38.27
C LEU A 4 -30.14 -37.68 -38.00
N GLN A 5 -31.43 -37.63 -38.32
CA GLN A 5 -32.26 -36.50 -38.75
C GLN A 5 -32.99 -35.70 -37.64
N PRO A 6 -33.65 -34.57 -37.99
CA PRO A 6 -34.20 -33.57 -37.06
C PRO A 6 -35.70 -33.78 -36.77
N PHE A 7 -36.16 -33.29 -35.61
CA PHE A 7 -37.58 -33.14 -35.30
C PHE A 7 -38.05 -31.69 -35.46
N THR A 8 -39.07 -31.53 -36.28
CA THR A 8 -39.88 -30.32 -36.46
C THR A 8 -41.15 -30.43 -35.62
N PHE A 9 -41.70 -29.31 -35.15
CA PHE A 9 -43.13 -29.21 -34.85
C PHE A 9 -43.68 -27.84 -35.26
N GLY A 10 -44.80 -27.89 -35.98
CA GLY A 10 -45.52 -26.76 -36.57
C GLY A 10 -46.38 -25.97 -35.60
N GLY A 11 -46.96 -24.88 -36.11
CA GLY A 11 -47.67 -23.88 -35.33
C GLY A 11 -49.21 -23.89 -35.38
N SER A 12 -49.76 -23.24 -34.33
CA SER A 12 -50.95 -22.37 -34.25
C SER A 12 -52.37 -22.96 -34.37
N PRO A 13 -53.46 -22.25 -33.96
CA PRO A 13 -53.65 -21.22 -32.91
C PRO A 13 -54.89 -21.50 -32.01
N ARG A 14 -55.05 -20.79 -30.87
CA ARG A 14 -56.37 -20.27 -30.43
C ARG A 14 -56.26 -19.23 -29.31
N THR A 15 -57.01 -18.15 -29.52
CA THR A 15 -57.22 -16.95 -28.71
C THR A 15 -58.20 -17.18 -27.57
N HIS A 16 -57.98 -16.57 -26.40
CA HIS A 16 -58.97 -15.73 -25.68
C HIS A 16 -58.26 -14.90 -24.59
N SER A 17 -58.89 -13.76 -24.30
CA SER A 17 -58.34 -12.50 -23.81
C SER A 17 -58.62 -12.24 -22.33
N GLU A 18 -57.63 -11.71 -21.60
CA GLU A 18 -57.84 -10.95 -20.36
C GLU A 18 -56.92 -9.70 -20.32
N PRO A 19 -57.32 -8.61 -19.62
CA PRO A 19 -56.84 -7.27 -19.89
C PRO A 19 -55.47 -6.98 -19.23
N LYS A 20 -54.51 -6.52 -20.05
CA LYS A 20 -53.20 -6.04 -19.57
C LYS A 20 -53.34 -4.75 -18.77
N ALA A 21 -52.98 -4.81 -17.49
CA ALA A 21 -52.59 -3.63 -16.72
C ALA A 21 -51.43 -2.92 -17.44
N LYS A 22 -51.53 -1.59 -17.57
CA LYS A 22 -50.45 -0.76 -18.13
C LYS A 22 -49.20 -0.88 -17.23
N PRO A 23 -48.04 -1.31 -17.74
CA PRO A 23 -46.81 -1.22 -16.97
C PRO A 23 -46.47 0.25 -16.73
N ALA A 24 -46.05 0.56 -15.50
CA ALA A 24 -45.54 1.87 -15.12
C ALA A 24 -44.37 2.28 -16.06
N PRO A 25 -44.22 3.57 -16.41
CA PRO A 25 -43.16 3.99 -17.32
C PRO A 25 -41.79 3.75 -16.66
N LEU A 26 -40.95 2.97 -17.33
CA LEU A 26 -39.52 2.85 -17.02
C LEU A 26 -38.88 4.24 -17.07
N ASP A 27 -38.10 4.56 -16.03
CA ASP A 27 -37.40 5.83 -15.81
C ASP A 27 -36.26 5.99 -16.83
N ARG A 28 -36.61 6.29 -18.08
CA ARG A 28 -35.65 6.70 -19.11
C ARG A 28 -35.42 8.21 -18.99
N PRO A 29 -34.17 8.68 -18.88
CA PRO A 29 -33.88 10.10 -18.97
C PRO A 29 -34.30 10.62 -20.36
N SER A 30 -35.22 11.58 -20.37
CA SER A 30 -35.61 12.32 -21.58
C SER A 30 -34.57 13.42 -21.80
N PHE A 31 -33.80 13.33 -22.88
CA PHE A 31 -32.88 14.38 -23.30
C PHE A 31 -33.57 15.25 -24.36
N THR A 32 -33.49 16.56 -24.19
CA THR A 32 -33.88 17.54 -25.21
C THR A 32 -32.61 18.21 -25.70
N PHE A 33 -32.24 17.96 -26.95
CA PHE A 33 -31.15 18.68 -27.60
C PHE A 33 -31.65 20.07 -28.00
N ILE A 34 -30.90 21.10 -27.62
CA ILE A 34 -31.15 22.48 -28.02
C ILE A 34 -30.05 22.82 -29.00
N ASP A 35 -30.42 23.08 -30.24
CA ASP A 35 -29.48 23.52 -31.27
C ASP A 35 -28.98 24.92 -30.90
N HIS A 36 -27.66 25.08 -30.81
CA HIS A 36 -27.04 26.37 -30.58
C HIS A 36 -26.58 26.91 -31.93
N ASP A 37 -27.14 28.04 -32.36
CA ASP A 37 -26.58 28.77 -33.51
C ASP A 37 -25.08 29.06 -33.25
N ASP A 38 -24.26 28.79 -34.26
CA ASP A 38 -22.78 28.69 -34.30
C ASP A 38 -21.99 29.97 -33.95
N ASP A 39 -22.31 30.66 -32.86
CA ASP A 39 -21.52 31.80 -32.36
C ASP A 39 -21.00 31.53 -30.94
N LEU A 40 -19.95 30.70 -30.89
CA LEU A 40 -19.24 30.28 -29.66
C LEU A 40 -18.55 31.42 -28.90
N THR A 41 -18.59 32.66 -29.41
CA THR A 41 -17.92 33.80 -28.77
C THR A 41 -18.78 34.50 -27.71
N SER A 42 -20.09 34.25 -27.66
CA SER A 42 -20.97 34.85 -26.64
C SER A 42 -21.51 33.79 -25.66
N LYS A 43 -21.08 33.84 -24.38
CA LYS A 43 -21.59 32.98 -23.28
C LYS A 43 -23.06 33.22 -22.93
N ARG A 44 -23.83 33.94 -23.77
CA ARG A 44 -25.21 34.35 -23.50
C ARG A 44 -26.10 33.81 -24.60
N ILE A 45 -26.92 32.82 -24.26
CA ILE A 45 -28.00 32.31 -25.14
C ILE A 45 -28.88 33.51 -25.51
N LYS A 46 -28.87 33.91 -26.80
CA LYS A 46 -29.63 35.06 -27.29
C LYS A 46 -31.11 34.72 -27.43
N ASP A 47 -31.44 33.48 -27.79
CA ASP A 47 -32.82 33.03 -27.91
C ASP A 47 -33.55 33.04 -26.56
N VAL A 48 -34.66 33.77 -26.52
CA VAL A 48 -35.53 33.90 -25.36
C VAL A 48 -36.31 32.61 -25.13
N ASN A 49 -36.66 31.87 -26.19
CA ASN A 49 -37.42 30.63 -26.11
C ASN A 49 -36.55 29.49 -25.58
N ALA A 50 -35.33 29.31 -26.07
CA ALA A 50 -34.33 28.39 -25.51
C ALA A 50 -34.07 28.67 -24.03
N ARG A 51 -33.91 29.94 -23.63
CA ARG A 51 -33.74 30.30 -22.21
C ARG A 51 -34.96 29.96 -21.35
N LYS A 52 -36.18 30.17 -21.87
CA LYS A 52 -37.41 29.77 -21.17
C LYS A 52 -37.52 28.24 -21.06
N ALA A 53 -37.15 27.50 -22.10
CA ALA A 53 -37.15 26.04 -22.10
C ALA A 53 -36.17 25.47 -21.07
N ILE A 54 -34.93 25.98 -21.05
CA ILE A 54 -33.90 25.59 -20.08
C ILE A 54 -34.37 25.90 -18.65
N ARG A 55 -34.85 27.12 -18.38
CA ARG A 55 -35.37 27.47 -17.04
C ARG A 55 -36.54 26.61 -16.62
N SER A 56 -37.47 26.32 -17.54
CA SER A 56 -38.62 25.44 -17.27
C SER A 56 -38.17 24.02 -16.94
N HIS A 57 -37.19 23.49 -17.68
CA HIS A 57 -36.64 22.16 -17.45
C HIS A 57 -35.88 22.08 -16.12
N VAL A 58 -35.00 23.03 -15.83
CA VAL A 58 -34.25 23.09 -14.57
C VAL A 58 -35.21 23.20 -13.39
N MET A 59 -36.22 24.06 -13.46
CA MET A 59 -37.21 24.19 -12.40
C MET A 59 -38.09 22.95 -12.25
N ARG A 60 -38.38 22.22 -13.34
CA ARG A 60 -39.10 20.95 -13.27
C ARG A 60 -38.28 19.88 -12.56
N ASP A 61 -36.98 19.84 -12.80
CA ASP A 61 -36.07 18.86 -12.17
C ASP A 61 -35.80 19.20 -10.70
N VAL A 62 -35.63 20.48 -10.37
CA VAL A 62 -35.59 20.96 -8.98
C VAL A 62 -36.87 20.59 -8.23
N ARG A 63 -38.05 20.81 -8.84
CA ARG A 63 -39.35 20.38 -8.24
C ARG A 63 -39.51 18.87 -8.16
N ARG A 64 -38.84 18.09 -9.01
CA ARG A 64 -38.81 16.62 -8.92
C ARG A 64 -37.97 16.19 -7.71
N ARG A 65 -36.79 16.78 -7.52
CA ARG A 65 -35.91 16.50 -6.37
C ARG A 65 -36.51 16.98 -5.05
N GLU A 66 -37.14 18.16 -5.01
CA GLU A 66 -37.86 18.65 -3.82
C GLU A 66 -39.00 17.69 -3.41
N ARG A 67 -39.71 17.09 -4.38
CA ARG A 67 -40.75 16.07 -4.12
C ARG A 67 -40.17 14.74 -3.61
N LEU A 68 -39.07 14.28 -4.18
CA LEU A 68 -38.39 13.06 -3.73
C LEU A 68 -37.74 13.23 -2.35
N ALA A 69 -37.32 14.45 -2.00
CA ALA A 69 -36.77 14.79 -0.69
C ALA A 69 -37.84 15.09 0.38
N GLY A 70 -39.14 15.00 0.06
CA GLY A 70 -40.23 15.19 1.03
C GLY A 70 -40.46 16.62 1.51
N LEU A 71 -39.83 17.64 0.91
CA LEU A 71 -40.02 19.04 1.30
C LEU A 71 -41.34 19.59 0.73
N LYS A 72 -42.41 19.61 1.54
CA LYS A 72 -43.64 20.35 1.22
C LYS A 72 -43.42 21.85 1.41
N ARG A 73 -43.45 22.63 0.32
CA ARG A 73 -43.68 24.08 0.41
C ARG A 73 -45.16 24.34 0.73
N THR A 74 -45.43 24.90 1.91
CA THR A 74 -46.71 25.54 2.23
C THR A 74 -46.91 26.75 1.30
N SER A 75 -47.96 26.72 0.49
CA SER A 75 -48.39 27.87 -0.31
C SER A 75 -49.00 28.94 0.60
N ARG A 76 -48.32 30.07 0.75
CA ARG A 76 -48.85 31.42 1.09
C ARG A 76 -48.55 32.23 -0.18
N GLN A 77 -49.44 32.89 -0.91
CA GLN A 77 -50.57 33.81 -0.70
C GLN A 77 -51.19 34.00 -2.12
N ASN A 78 -52.36 34.54 -2.44
CA ASN A 78 -53.38 35.33 -1.77
C ASN A 78 -54.55 35.43 -2.76
N ARG A 79 -55.79 35.48 -2.29
CA ARG A 79 -56.79 36.41 -2.85
C ARG A 79 -57.85 36.67 -1.78
N GLY A 80 -57.81 37.89 -1.23
CA GLY A 80 -58.90 38.39 -0.42
C GLY A 80 -60.10 38.73 -1.28
N GLN A 81 -61.29 38.53 -0.73
CA GLN A 81 -62.34 39.54 -0.60
C GLN A 81 -63.53 38.98 0.19
N SER A 82 -64.16 39.88 0.92
CA SER A 82 -65.51 39.89 1.51
C SER A 82 -65.85 38.91 2.65
N ASP A 83 -66.01 39.54 3.82
CA ASP A 83 -67.22 39.57 4.65
C ASP A 83 -67.47 38.53 5.76
N ALA A 84 -67.84 39.15 6.89
CA ALA A 84 -68.73 38.70 7.96
C ALA A 84 -68.23 37.69 9.01
N SER A 85 -67.95 38.26 10.20
CA SER A 85 -68.60 37.92 11.48
C SER A 85 -68.50 36.49 12.03
N LYS A 86 -67.76 36.31 13.13
CA LYS A 86 -68.29 36.07 14.50
C LYS A 86 -67.23 35.53 15.47
N ASN A 87 -67.40 35.96 16.72
CA ASN A 87 -66.70 35.63 17.96
C ASN A 87 -66.75 34.15 18.37
N ILE A 88 -65.90 33.81 19.37
CA ILE A 88 -65.93 32.80 20.46
C ILE A 88 -64.54 32.12 20.53
N VAL A 89 -63.62 32.38 21.48
CA VAL A 89 -63.58 32.25 22.97
C VAL A 89 -63.64 30.82 23.51
N ASN A 90 -62.47 30.31 23.96
CA ASN A 90 -62.17 29.57 25.22
C ASN A 90 -60.92 28.68 25.02
N GLU A 91 -59.84 28.88 25.79
CA GLU A 91 -59.53 28.24 27.11
C GLU A 91 -59.28 26.73 26.97
N SER A 92 -58.26 26.08 27.55
CA SER A 92 -57.39 26.40 28.68
C SER A 92 -56.35 25.27 28.87
N ASP A 93 -55.22 25.58 29.52
CA ASP A 93 -54.48 24.78 30.53
C ASP A 93 -53.78 23.44 30.16
N GLU A 94 -52.63 23.02 30.73
CA GLU A 94 -51.79 23.52 31.83
C GLU A 94 -50.43 22.75 31.86
N GLN A 95 -49.39 23.41 32.41
CA GLN A 95 -48.32 22.89 33.33
C GLN A 95 -47.27 21.86 32.84
N ARG A 96 -45.98 21.84 33.26
CA ARG A 96 -45.23 22.51 34.35
C ARG A 96 -43.68 22.32 34.19
N VAL A 97 -42.92 23.35 34.59
CA VAL A 97 -41.65 23.37 35.42
C VAL A 97 -40.35 22.78 34.82
N VAL A 98 -39.29 23.56 34.49
CA VAL A 98 -38.34 24.42 35.27
C VAL A 98 -37.39 23.59 36.17
N ILE A 99 -36.05 23.67 36.03
CA ILE A 99 -35.12 24.46 36.88
C ILE A 99 -33.75 24.64 36.18
N ARG A 100 -33.09 25.74 36.56
CA ARG A 100 -32.00 26.51 35.97
C ARG A 100 -30.87 26.67 37.00
N ALA A 101 -29.61 26.82 36.56
CA ALA A 101 -28.55 27.72 37.09
C ALA A 101 -27.18 27.30 36.50
N SER A 102 -26.45 28.08 35.66
CA SER A 102 -25.61 29.28 35.90
C SER A 102 -24.45 29.04 36.89
N SER A 103 -23.17 29.35 36.64
CA SER A 103 -22.52 30.65 36.29
C SER A 103 -21.03 30.37 35.89
N GLN A 104 -20.39 30.97 34.87
CA GLN A 104 -19.79 32.32 34.66
C GLN A 104 -18.50 32.72 35.41
N SER A 105 -17.66 33.49 34.69
CA SER A 105 -16.44 34.28 35.03
C SER A 105 -15.08 33.54 34.89
N SER A 106 -13.93 34.04 34.40
CA SER A 106 -13.38 35.21 33.65
C SER A 106 -12.05 35.70 34.27
N ASN A 107 -11.02 35.84 33.43
CA ASN A 107 -9.91 36.84 33.42
C ASN A 107 -8.62 36.74 34.30
N SER A 108 -7.48 36.67 33.57
CA SER A 108 -6.30 37.60 33.50
C SER A 108 -5.19 37.72 34.58
N SER A 109 -3.97 37.96 34.05
CA SER A 109 -2.72 38.60 34.59
C SER A 109 -1.85 37.77 35.55
N SER A 110 -0.57 37.43 35.31
CA SER A 110 0.70 38.14 34.95
C SER A 110 1.49 38.68 36.14
N VAL A 111 2.61 38.03 36.50
CA VAL A 111 3.76 38.61 37.25
C VAL A 111 5.05 37.91 36.81
N LEU A 112 6.11 38.71 36.62
CA LEU A 112 7.49 38.34 36.29
C LEU A 112 8.27 38.03 37.58
N ASP A 113 9.24 37.12 37.52
CA ASP A 113 10.50 37.26 38.26
C ASP A 113 11.63 36.52 37.55
N ALA A 114 12.80 37.15 37.55
CA ALA A 114 14.02 36.70 36.90
C ALA A 114 14.93 36.00 37.91
N ASP A 115 15.54 34.88 37.53
CA ASP A 115 16.93 34.61 37.93
C ASP A 115 17.65 33.64 36.96
N SER A 116 18.93 33.94 36.75
CA SER A 116 19.84 33.31 35.77
C SER A 116 20.33 31.93 36.21
N ARG A 117 20.33 30.95 35.29
CA ARG A 117 21.45 29.99 35.10
C ARG A 117 21.29 29.11 33.86
N ASP A 118 22.43 28.84 33.24
CA ASP A 118 22.69 28.10 32.00
C ASP A 118 21.84 26.85 31.75
N GLY A 119 21.36 26.73 30.50
CA GLY A 119 20.78 25.50 29.97
C GLY A 119 20.17 25.74 28.59
N PHE A 120 20.85 25.26 27.54
CA PHE A 120 20.40 25.30 26.15
C PHE A 120 18.97 24.74 26.00
N ALA A 121 17.99 25.62 25.81
CA ALA A 121 16.62 25.25 25.53
C ALA A 121 16.47 24.85 24.05
N LEU A 122 16.27 23.56 23.82
CA LEU A 122 15.83 22.96 22.57
C LEU A 122 14.46 23.54 22.21
N MET A 123 14.39 24.39 21.18
CA MET A 123 13.12 24.89 20.66
C MET A 123 12.29 23.76 20.05
N TYR A 124 11.36 23.22 20.83
CA TYR A 124 10.23 22.45 20.30
C TYR A 124 9.29 23.38 19.53
N ARG A 125 9.51 23.54 18.23
CA ARG A 125 8.44 23.97 17.32
C ARG A 125 7.54 22.78 17.06
N ARG A 126 6.41 22.76 17.76
CA ARG A 126 5.33 21.78 17.61
C ARG A 126 4.60 21.98 16.28
N GLY A 127 5.23 21.58 15.17
CA GLY A 127 4.53 21.22 13.95
C GLY A 127 4.09 19.77 14.09
N ARG A 128 2.78 19.49 14.09
CA ARG A 128 2.27 18.10 14.04
C ARG A 128 2.76 17.44 12.74
N PRO A 129 3.52 16.33 12.79
CA PRO A 129 3.64 15.42 11.67
C PRO A 129 2.41 14.50 11.65
N THR A 130 1.92 14.19 10.46
CA THR A 130 0.74 13.36 10.26
C THR A 130 1.04 11.92 10.66
N ARG A 131 0.51 11.52 11.81
CA ARG A 131 0.42 10.13 12.28
C ARG A 131 -0.25 9.25 11.22
N TRP A 132 0.51 8.42 10.51
CA TRP A 132 -0.03 7.29 9.75
C TRP A 132 0.19 6.00 10.55
N CYS A 133 -0.56 5.87 11.65
CA CYS A 133 -0.81 4.56 12.22
C CYS A 133 -2.01 3.96 11.48
N ALA A 134 -2.03 2.63 11.28
CA ALA A 134 -3.23 1.89 10.93
C ALA A 134 -4.22 1.87 12.12
N GLY A 135 -4.71 3.04 12.53
CA GLY A 135 -5.65 3.23 13.63
C GLY A 135 -6.72 4.25 13.25
N TYR A 136 -7.95 3.74 13.10
CA TYR A 136 -9.23 4.44 12.98
C TYR A 136 -9.45 5.35 11.74
N PRO A 137 -10.37 4.99 10.81
CA PRO A 137 -11.12 6.02 10.10
C PRO A 137 -12.11 6.65 11.08
N LEU A 138 -12.00 7.97 11.28
CA LEU A 138 -13.09 8.79 11.80
C LEU A 138 -14.33 8.66 10.89
N PRO A 139 -15.55 8.85 11.41
CA PRO A 139 -16.79 8.53 10.72
C PRO A 139 -16.95 9.32 9.43
N LEU A 140 -17.53 8.65 8.42
CA LEU A 140 -18.07 9.23 7.19
C LEU A 140 -18.77 10.57 7.54
N HIS A 141 -18.12 11.72 7.34
CA HIS A 141 -18.70 13.05 7.11
C HIS A 141 -17.61 14.12 7.23
N SER A 142 -16.69 14.12 6.27
CA SER A 142 -15.91 15.32 5.96
C SER A 142 -15.54 15.22 4.49
N ASN A 143 -16.28 15.97 3.69
CA ASN A 143 -16.20 16.00 2.23
C ASN A 143 -15.01 16.89 1.83
N PRO A 144 -13.91 16.37 1.24
CA PRO A 144 -12.94 17.19 0.56
C PRO A 144 -13.34 17.30 -0.92
N ASN A 145 -13.18 18.48 -1.50
CA ASN A 145 -13.52 18.81 -2.88
C ASN A 145 -13.13 17.72 -3.90
N PRO A 146 -13.99 17.33 -4.86
CA PRO A 146 -13.60 16.39 -5.91
C PRO A 146 -12.89 17.15 -7.04
N PRO A 147 -11.67 16.73 -7.43
CA PRO A 147 -11.44 16.64 -8.87
C PRO A 147 -10.57 15.44 -9.30
N THR A 148 -11.15 14.59 -10.15
CA THR A 148 -10.63 14.07 -11.43
C THR A 148 -11.79 13.37 -12.15
N SER A 149 -11.89 13.51 -13.48
CA SER A 149 -13.04 13.09 -14.31
C SER A 149 -13.35 11.58 -14.33
N TRP A 150 -12.54 10.74 -13.69
CA TRP A 150 -12.73 9.27 -13.64
C TRP A 150 -13.39 8.77 -12.36
N PHE A 151 -13.48 9.60 -11.30
CA PHE A 151 -14.13 9.21 -10.04
C PHE A 151 -15.64 9.01 -10.17
N LEU A 152 -16.20 9.70 -11.15
CA LEU A 152 -17.53 9.48 -11.65
C LEU A 152 -17.29 9.21 -13.12
N ASP A 153 -17.50 7.99 -13.57
CA ASP A 153 -17.58 7.64 -14.99
C ASP A 153 -19.06 7.71 -15.40
N PRO A 154 -19.64 8.92 -15.56
CA PRO A 154 -21.07 9.09 -15.84
C PRO A 154 -21.48 8.50 -17.19
N PHE A 155 -20.49 8.15 -18.03
CA PHE A 155 -20.67 7.63 -19.38
C PHE A 155 -20.38 6.14 -19.49
N PHE A 156 -20.03 5.44 -18.39
CA PHE A 156 -19.69 4.01 -18.38
C PHE A 156 -18.62 3.65 -19.42
N THR A 157 -17.63 4.52 -19.57
CA THR A 157 -16.51 4.39 -20.51
C THR A 157 -15.42 3.45 -20.02
N LEU A 158 -15.33 3.18 -18.71
CA LEU A 158 -14.33 2.27 -18.15
C LEU A 158 -14.77 0.80 -18.32
N PRO A 159 -13.83 -0.13 -18.55
CA PRO A 159 -14.16 -1.54 -18.73
C PRO A 159 -14.97 -2.11 -17.56
N GLY A 160 -16.03 -2.86 -17.86
CA GLY A 160 -16.86 -3.55 -16.87
C GLY A 160 -17.80 -2.66 -16.03
N THR A 161 -17.81 -1.33 -16.24
CA THR A 161 -18.73 -0.41 -15.52
C THR A 161 -20.19 -0.60 -15.90
N SER A 162 -20.50 -1.13 -17.08
CA SER A 162 -21.86 -1.50 -17.48
C SER A 162 -22.42 -2.68 -16.67
N GLU A 163 -21.55 -3.58 -16.21
CA GLU A 163 -21.92 -4.81 -15.49
C GLU A 163 -21.81 -4.64 -13.97
N LEU A 164 -20.75 -3.96 -13.50
CA LEU A 164 -20.40 -3.86 -12.08
C LEU A 164 -20.02 -2.41 -11.68
N PRO A 165 -20.91 -1.42 -11.88
CA PRO A 165 -20.56 0.00 -11.74
C PRO A 165 -20.08 0.39 -10.34
N SER A 166 -20.72 -0.12 -9.30
CA SER A 166 -20.37 0.22 -7.91
C SER A 166 -19.02 -0.38 -7.48
N MET A 167 -18.73 -1.62 -7.89
CA MET A 167 -17.47 -2.28 -7.57
C MET A 167 -16.31 -1.56 -8.25
N VAL A 168 -16.46 -1.29 -9.56
CA VAL A 168 -15.43 -0.60 -10.34
C VAL A 168 -15.17 0.80 -9.78
N ALA A 169 -16.21 1.59 -9.50
CA ALA A 169 -16.04 2.92 -8.93
C ALA A 169 -15.31 2.88 -7.58
N HIS A 170 -15.61 1.90 -6.72
CA HIS A 170 -14.96 1.74 -5.43
C HIS A 170 -13.49 1.33 -5.55
N LEU A 171 -13.15 0.41 -6.46
CA LEU A 171 -11.77 -0.03 -6.68
C LEU A 171 -10.91 1.07 -7.32
N VAL A 172 -11.46 1.86 -8.25
CA VAL A 172 -10.80 3.05 -8.80
C VAL A 172 -10.54 4.08 -7.71
N TYR A 173 -11.52 4.32 -6.83
CA TYR A 173 -11.35 5.20 -5.67
C TYR A 173 -10.24 4.69 -4.74
N TYR A 174 -10.27 3.40 -4.41
CA TYR A 174 -9.30 2.75 -3.54
C TYR A 174 -7.88 2.82 -4.11
N TRP A 175 -7.73 2.60 -5.43
CA TRP A 175 -6.45 2.70 -6.12
C TRP A 175 -5.75 4.04 -5.83
N LYS A 176 -6.45 5.15 -6.04
CA LYS A 176 -5.89 6.50 -5.87
C LYS A 176 -5.72 6.91 -4.41
N THR A 177 -6.64 6.51 -3.52
CA THR A 177 -6.69 7.04 -2.16
C THR A 177 -5.98 6.17 -1.12
N ILE A 178 -5.80 4.88 -1.39
CA ILE A 178 -5.21 3.92 -0.46
C ILE A 178 -4.02 3.20 -1.09
N PHE A 179 -4.22 2.51 -2.23
CA PHE A 179 -3.17 1.65 -2.81
C PHE A 179 -1.92 2.45 -3.18
N VAL A 180 -2.06 3.49 -4.01
CA VAL A 180 -0.93 4.31 -4.46
C VAL A 180 -0.16 4.95 -3.29
N PRO A 181 -0.82 5.67 -2.35
CA PRO A 181 -0.10 6.31 -1.25
C PRO A 181 0.56 5.32 -0.29
N MET A 182 -0.02 4.12 -0.09
CA MET A 182 0.57 3.11 0.78
C MET A 182 1.76 2.40 0.12
N THR A 183 1.68 2.10 -1.18
CA THR A 183 2.76 1.41 -1.90
C THR A 183 3.94 2.36 -2.19
N PHE A 184 3.66 3.64 -2.45
CA PHE A 184 4.66 4.63 -2.85
C PHE A 184 4.60 5.91 -1.99
N PRO A 185 4.96 5.84 -0.70
CA PRO A 185 4.76 6.93 0.27
C PRO A 185 5.61 8.18 0.01
N ASN A 186 6.74 8.03 -0.70
CA ASN A 186 7.69 9.11 -0.99
C ASN A 186 7.57 9.63 -2.44
N THR A 187 6.38 9.57 -3.03
CA THR A 187 6.15 10.08 -4.39
C THR A 187 6.16 11.61 -4.41
N SER A 188 7.08 12.18 -5.19
CA SER A 188 7.10 13.60 -5.54
C SER A 188 5.91 13.95 -6.45
N THR A 189 5.57 15.24 -6.58
CA THR A 189 4.55 15.73 -7.53
C THR A 189 4.81 15.30 -8.98
N ASP A 190 6.07 15.13 -9.40
CA ASP A 190 6.41 14.69 -10.76
C ASP A 190 6.21 13.17 -10.92
N SER A 191 6.55 12.37 -9.89
CA SER A 191 6.24 10.93 -9.88
C SER A 191 4.72 10.65 -9.82
N SER A 192 3.93 11.58 -9.26
CA SER A 192 2.46 11.54 -9.35
C SER A 192 1.98 11.67 -10.80
N GLN A 193 2.72 12.37 -11.66
CA GLN A 193 2.40 12.50 -13.08
C GLN A 193 2.73 11.21 -13.85
N GLU A 194 3.87 10.57 -13.58
CA GLU A 194 4.21 9.24 -14.13
C GLU A 194 3.16 8.19 -13.73
N MET A 195 2.75 8.21 -12.46
CA MET A 195 1.74 7.29 -11.96
C MET A 195 0.36 7.55 -12.56
N GLU A 196 0.02 8.82 -12.81
CA GLU A 196 -1.18 9.17 -13.54
C GLU A 196 -1.12 8.77 -15.02
N LEU A 197 0.05 8.81 -15.65
CA LEU A 197 0.25 8.30 -17.01
C LEU A 197 0.14 6.77 -17.08
N MET A 198 0.75 6.05 -16.13
CA MET A 198 0.60 4.59 -15.99
C MET A 198 -0.85 4.20 -15.74
N ALA A 199 -1.58 5.00 -14.95
CA ALA A 199 -3.01 4.84 -14.76
C ALA A 199 -3.77 5.08 -16.08
N ARG A 200 -3.52 6.18 -16.79
CA ARG A 200 -4.17 6.44 -18.08
C ARG A 200 -3.98 5.30 -19.08
N SER A 201 -2.76 4.73 -19.13
CA SER A 201 -2.48 3.53 -19.95
C SER A 201 -3.33 2.34 -19.50
N SER A 202 -3.31 2.02 -18.21
CA SER A 202 -4.06 0.90 -17.65
C SER A 202 -5.57 1.03 -17.84
N PHE A 203 -6.11 2.25 -17.87
CA PHE A 203 -7.54 2.51 -18.04
C PHE A 203 -7.98 2.50 -19.52
N SER A 204 -7.02 2.43 -20.45
CA SER A 204 -7.29 2.44 -21.90
C SER A 204 -7.46 1.03 -22.50
N ASP A 205 -6.94 -0.01 -21.84
CA ASP A 205 -7.11 -1.42 -22.25
C ASP A 205 -7.87 -2.23 -21.19
N PRO A 206 -8.88 -3.03 -21.57
CA PRO A 206 -9.66 -3.85 -20.64
C PRO A 206 -8.84 -4.81 -19.77
N GLY A 207 -7.85 -5.50 -20.32
CA GLY A 207 -7.06 -6.47 -19.55
C GLY A 207 -6.15 -5.78 -18.56
N SER A 208 -5.47 -4.71 -18.96
CA SER A 208 -4.67 -3.89 -18.06
C SER A 208 -5.52 -3.32 -16.93
N PHE A 209 -6.72 -2.83 -17.26
CA PHE A 209 -7.67 -2.27 -16.30
C PHE A 209 -8.13 -3.31 -15.28
N PHE A 210 -8.65 -4.45 -15.73
CA PHE A 210 -9.11 -5.51 -14.84
C PHE A 210 -7.96 -6.08 -14.00
N GLY A 211 -6.75 -6.16 -14.55
CA GLY A 211 -5.55 -6.52 -13.80
C GLY A 211 -5.26 -5.53 -12.68
N LEU A 212 -5.30 -4.22 -12.95
CA LEU A 212 -5.10 -3.18 -11.94
C LEU A 212 -6.18 -3.22 -10.85
N MET A 213 -7.44 -3.41 -11.24
CA MET A 213 -8.55 -3.54 -10.29
C MET A 213 -8.41 -4.81 -9.43
N SER A 214 -7.92 -5.91 -10.01
CA SER A 214 -7.58 -7.13 -9.28
C SER A 214 -6.51 -6.88 -8.22
N MET A 215 -5.42 -6.17 -8.54
CA MET A 215 -4.41 -5.79 -7.54
C MET A 215 -5.01 -4.96 -6.40
N CYS A 216 -5.89 -4.00 -6.73
CA CYS A 216 -6.54 -3.16 -5.73
C CYS A 216 -7.46 -3.97 -4.81
N ALA A 217 -8.25 -4.89 -5.38
CA ALA A 217 -9.10 -5.79 -4.63
C ALA A 217 -8.29 -6.72 -3.71
N ALA A 218 -7.20 -7.31 -4.24
CA ALA A 218 -6.27 -8.13 -3.46
C ALA A 218 -5.67 -7.36 -2.28
N HIS A 219 -5.15 -6.16 -2.53
CA HIS A 219 -4.57 -5.31 -1.49
C HIS A 219 -5.59 -4.97 -0.40
N ARG A 220 -6.83 -4.64 -0.80
CA ARG A 220 -7.91 -4.36 0.14
C ARG A 220 -8.29 -5.57 0.98
N ALA A 221 -8.43 -6.75 0.36
CA ALA A 221 -8.76 -7.99 1.05
C ALA A 221 -7.70 -8.34 2.11
N VAL A 222 -6.43 -8.20 1.74
CA VAL A 222 -5.27 -8.39 2.63
C VAL A 222 -5.31 -7.46 3.83
N LEU A 223 -5.55 -6.16 3.63
CA LEU A 223 -5.63 -5.20 4.74
C LEU A 223 -6.85 -5.42 5.62
N ALA A 224 -7.97 -5.89 5.06
CA ALA A 224 -9.15 -6.26 5.84
C ALA A 224 -8.88 -7.50 6.71
N SER A 225 -8.20 -8.50 6.16
CA SER A 225 -7.85 -9.74 6.88
C SER A 225 -6.96 -9.48 8.11
N GLN A 226 -5.99 -8.57 7.97
CA GLN A 226 -5.13 -8.13 9.07
C GLN A 226 -5.91 -7.56 10.24
N ARG A 227 -6.99 -6.81 9.97
CA ARG A 227 -7.86 -6.23 11.01
C ARG A 227 -8.70 -7.29 11.72
N SER A 228 -9.04 -8.37 11.02
CA SER A 228 -9.82 -9.48 11.56
C SER A 228 -8.97 -10.55 12.24
N GLY A 229 -7.64 -10.56 12.03
CA GLY A 229 -6.74 -11.61 12.51
C GLY A 229 -6.94 -12.97 11.82
N VAL A 230 -7.59 -13.00 10.65
CA VAL A 230 -7.84 -14.21 9.86
C VAL A 230 -6.84 -14.25 8.71
N TRP A 231 -5.96 -15.25 8.67
CA TRP A 231 -4.79 -15.28 7.79
C TRP A 231 -4.86 -16.32 6.66
N ASP A 232 -5.99 -17.02 6.54
CA ASP A 232 -6.14 -18.25 5.73
C ASP A 232 -6.87 -18.06 4.40
N SER A 233 -6.85 -19.13 3.57
CA SER A 233 -7.43 -19.39 2.22
C SER A 233 -8.66 -18.59 1.75
N THR A 234 -9.43 -18.01 2.66
CA THR A 234 -10.49 -17.03 2.40
C THR A 234 -10.02 -15.78 1.63
N LEU A 235 -8.74 -15.40 1.72
CA LEU A 235 -8.17 -14.27 0.99
C LEU A 235 -8.24 -14.43 -0.54
N ALA A 236 -7.99 -15.65 -1.03
CA ALA A 236 -8.08 -15.98 -2.45
C ALA A 236 -9.52 -15.99 -2.97
N ASN A 237 -10.51 -16.04 -2.06
CA ASN A 237 -11.93 -16.09 -2.35
C ASN A 237 -12.63 -14.72 -2.20
N ASP A 238 -11.88 -13.62 -2.07
CA ASP A 238 -12.49 -12.28 -2.08
C ASP A 238 -13.23 -12.07 -3.40
N PRO A 239 -14.54 -11.76 -3.37
CA PRO A 239 -15.37 -11.78 -4.58
C PRO A 239 -14.94 -10.73 -5.61
N ASP A 240 -14.47 -9.57 -5.15
CA ASP A 240 -14.02 -8.49 -6.04
C ASP A 240 -12.69 -8.89 -6.69
N TYR A 241 -11.77 -9.50 -5.92
CA TYR A 241 -10.52 -10.05 -6.45
C TYR A 241 -10.78 -11.14 -7.49
N CYS A 242 -11.56 -12.18 -7.14
CA CYS A 242 -11.87 -13.28 -8.07
C CYS A 242 -12.50 -12.77 -9.36
N MET A 243 -13.45 -11.83 -9.26
CA MET A 243 -14.17 -11.28 -10.41
C MET A 243 -13.23 -10.49 -11.33
N MET A 244 -12.48 -9.53 -10.78
CA MET A 244 -11.57 -8.70 -11.59
C MET A 244 -10.44 -9.54 -12.19
N ARG A 245 -9.91 -10.48 -11.42
CA ARG A 245 -8.90 -11.43 -11.88
C ARG A 245 -9.41 -12.32 -13.02
N ALA A 246 -10.61 -12.88 -12.90
CA ALA A 246 -11.19 -13.71 -13.95
C ALA A 246 -11.37 -12.94 -15.26
N LYS A 247 -11.83 -11.68 -15.17
CA LYS A 247 -11.95 -10.80 -16.34
C LYS A 247 -10.59 -10.47 -16.98
N ALA A 248 -9.58 -10.14 -16.16
CA ALA A 248 -8.23 -9.90 -16.64
C ALA A 248 -7.64 -11.14 -17.34
N PHE A 249 -7.87 -12.33 -16.79
CA PHE A 249 -7.44 -13.59 -17.38
C PHE A 249 -8.14 -13.90 -18.72
N GLN A 250 -9.45 -13.63 -18.81
CA GLN A 250 -10.20 -13.75 -20.08
C GLN A 250 -9.63 -12.82 -21.16
N GLU A 251 -9.36 -11.56 -20.82
CA GLU A 251 -8.73 -10.60 -21.73
C GLU A 251 -7.33 -11.05 -22.15
N MET A 252 -6.51 -11.53 -21.21
CA MET A 252 -5.18 -12.05 -21.52
C MET A 252 -5.25 -13.25 -22.46
N THR A 253 -6.19 -14.18 -22.23
CA THR A 253 -6.39 -15.35 -23.08
C THR A 253 -6.81 -14.93 -24.50
N ALA A 254 -7.68 -13.92 -24.63
CA ALA A 254 -8.06 -13.37 -25.92
C ALA A 254 -6.86 -12.73 -26.64
N LYS A 255 -6.04 -11.94 -25.92
CA LYS A 255 -4.83 -11.32 -26.47
C LYS A 255 -3.81 -12.34 -26.95
N VAL A 256 -3.57 -13.41 -26.18
CA VAL A 256 -2.59 -14.46 -26.53
C VAL A 256 -3.00 -15.23 -27.79
N ARG A 257 -4.30 -15.41 -28.02
CA ARG A 257 -4.83 -16.07 -29.22
C ARG A 257 -4.73 -15.23 -30.49
N ASP A 258 -4.64 -13.90 -30.35
CA ASP A 258 -4.51 -12.97 -31.47
C ASP A 258 -3.02 -12.69 -31.75
N PRO A 259 -2.48 -13.10 -32.92
CA PRO A 259 -1.09 -12.89 -33.28
C PRO A 259 -0.62 -11.43 -33.21
N SER A 260 -1.54 -10.48 -33.44
CA SER A 260 -1.23 -9.05 -33.42
C SER A 260 -1.19 -8.46 -32.00
N ARG A 261 -1.89 -9.09 -31.04
CA ARG A 261 -2.03 -8.58 -29.67
C ARG A 261 -1.19 -9.35 -28.64
N ARG A 262 -0.78 -10.58 -28.94
CA ARG A 262 -0.11 -11.48 -27.97
C ARG A 262 1.20 -10.94 -27.37
N LEU A 263 1.88 -10.00 -28.03
CA LEU A 263 3.10 -9.32 -27.54
C LEU A 263 2.93 -7.79 -27.43
N SER A 264 1.69 -7.30 -27.45
CA SER A 264 1.38 -5.87 -27.26
C SER A 264 1.73 -5.39 -25.85
N ASN A 265 1.97 -4.08 -25.66
CA ASN A 265 2.24 -3.51 -24.34
C ASN A 265 1.10 -3.80 -23.35
N GLU A 266 -0.13 -3.79 -23.84
CA GLU A 266 -1.33 -4.08 -23.07
C GLU A 266 -1.35 -5.53 -22.58
N ALA A 267 -0.83 -6.48 -23.37
CA ALA A 267 -0.67 -7.87 -22.93
C ALA A 267 0.37 -8.00 -21.80
N PHE A 268 1.49 -7.28 -21.90
CA PHE A 268 2.50 -7.22 -20.85
C PHE A 268 1.95 -6.59 -19.56
N ASP A 269 1.27 -5.46 -19.67
CA ASP A 269 0.61 -4.81 -18.53
C ASP A 269 -0.40 -5.74 -17.85
N THR A 270 -1.21 -6.47 -18.65
CA THR A 270 -2.18 -7.43 -18.13
C THR A 270 -1.49 -8.55 -17.32
N ILE A 271 -0.44 -9.18 -17.84
CA ILE A 271 0.26 -10.27 -17.14
C ILE A 271 1.04 -9.79 -15.92
N ILE A 272 1.65 -8.60 -15.97
CA ILE A 272 2.36 -7.98 -14.84
C ILE A 272 1.37 -7.68 -13.70
N ASN A 273 0.19 -7.16 -14.03
CA ASN A 273 -0.84 -6.88 -13.03
C ASN A 273 -1.41 -8.18 -12.41
N LEU A 274 -1.60 -9.24 -13.21
CA LEU A 274 -1.99 -10.57 -12.71
C LEU A 274 -0.92 -11.14 -11.77
N LEU A 275 0.35 -11.14 -12.18
CA LEU A 275 1.49 -11.56 -11.39
C LEU A 275 1.56 -10.83 -10.04
N THR A 276 1.45 -9.50 -10.08
CA THR A 276 1.48 -8.66 -8.87
C THR A 276 0.27 -8.91 -7.97
N GLY A 277 -0.92 -9.11 -8.55
CA GLY A 277 -2.12 -9.49 -7.79
C GLY A 277 -1.95 -10.82 -7.05
N SER A 278 -1.42 -11.85 -7.71
CA SER A 278 -1.11 -13.14 -7.08
C SER A 278 -0.03 -13.01 -6.01
N LEU A 279 0.95 -12.12 -6.18
CA LEU A 279 1.97 -11.82 -5.16
C LEU A 279 1.38 -11.12 -3.92
N ILE A 280 0.43 -10.20 -4.10
CA ILE A 280 -0.26 -9.51 -3.01
C ILE A 280 -1.08 -10.50 -2.17
N ILE A 281 -1.77 -11.46 -2.80
CA ILE A 281 -2.51 -12.51 -2.07
C ILE A 281 -1.55 -13.53 -1.44
N GLY A 282 -0.48 -13.89 -2.14
CA GLY A 282 0.48 -14.92 -1.74
C GLY A 282 0.29 -16.26 -2.45
N GLU A 283 -0.29 -16.28 -3.65
CA GLU A 283 -0.44 -17.48 -4.46
C GLU A 283 0.83 -17.76 -5.28
N PHE A 284 1.88 -18.24 -4.61
CA PHE A 284 3.21 -18.36 -5.21
C PHE A 284 3.32 -19.37 -6.36
N SER A 285 2.44 -20.37 -6.42
CA SER A 285 2.31 -21.28 -7.58
C SER A 285 1.91 -20.52 -8.85
N GLU A 286 1.00 -19.55 -8.70
CA GLU A 286 0.56 -18.71 -9.80
C GLU A 286 1.56 -17.63 -10.15
N VAL A 287 2.21 -17.05 -9.13
CA VAL A 287 3.33 -16.14 -9.34
C VAL A 287 4.38 -16.79 -10.24
N HIS A 288 4.74 -18.05 -9.97
CA HIS A 288 5.66 -18.80 -10.82
C HIS A 288 5.14 -19.01 -12.26
N THR A 289 3.85 -19.33 -12.41
CA THR A 289 3.21 -19.54 -13.71
C THR A 289 3.19 -18.25 -14.54
N HIS A 290 2.77 -17.14 -13.93
CA HIS A 290 2.72 -15.83 -14.59
C HIS A 290 4.12 -15.29 -14.92
N LEU A 291 5.10 -15.49 -14.03
CA LEU A 291 6.49 -15.08 -14.28
C LEU A 291 7.11 -15.88 -15.44
N THR A 292 6.82 -17.18 -15.53
CA THR A 292 7.25 -18.03 -16.65
C THR A 292 6.63 -17.55 -17.97
N GLY A 293 5.34 -17.22 -17.96
CA GLY A 293 4.65 -16.61 -19.11
C GLY A 293 5.27 -15.28 -19.51
N LEU A 294 5.55 -14.39 -18.55
CA LEU A 294 6.19 -13.11 -18.78
C LEU A 294 7.59 -13.28 -19.38
N LYS A 295 8.41 -14.19 -18.85
CA LYS A 295 9.74 -14.52 -19.41
C LYS A 295 9.65 -14.95 -20.86
N HIS A 296 8.72 -15.85 -21.18
CA HIS A 296 8.50 -16.28 -22.55
C HIS A 296 8.09 -15.12 -23.48
N MET A 297 7.22 -14.22 -23.01
CA MET A 297 6.83 -13.03 -23.78
C MET A 297 8.00 -12.09 -24.03
N VAL A 298 8.84 -11.84 -23.02
CA VAL A 298 10.07 -11.02 -23.16
C VAL A 298 11.00 -11.63 -24.19
N ASP A 299 11.24 -12.94 -24.13
CA ASP A 299 12.12 -13.64 -25.08
C ASP A 299 11.60 -13.55 -26.52
N GLN A 300 10.29 -13.71 -26.71
CA GLN A 300 9.65 -13.58 -28.02
C GLN A 300 9.67 -12.15 -28.57
N ARG A 301 9.86 -11.14 -27.71
CA ARG A 301 9.95 -9.74 -28.08
C ARG A 301 11.40 -9.26 -28.28
N GLY A 302 12.36 -10.19 -28.35
CA GLY A 302 13.78 -9.89 -28.60
C GLY A 302 14.66 -9.91 -27.34
N GLY A 303 14.09 -10.20 -26.17
CA GLY A 303 14.79 -10.24 -24.90
C GLY A 303 14.73 -8.92 -24.14
N ILE A 304 15.15 -8.95 -22.87
CA ILE A 304 14.99 -7.81 -21.94
C ILE A 304 15.79 -6.57 -22.35
N THR A 305 16.85 -6.75 -23.15
CA THR A 305 17.70 -5.67 -23.67
C THR A 305 17.21 -5.08 -24.99
N ASP A 306 16.15 -5.62 -25.59
CA ASP A 306 15.59 -5.12 -26.85
C ASP A 306 15.07 -3.69 -26.69
N ASP A 307 15.28 -2.85 -27.70
CA ASP A 307 14.92 -1.43 -27.65
C ASP A 307 13.41 -1.22 -27.46
N SER A 308 12.57 -2.13 -27.97
CA SER A 308 11.11 -2.03 -27.81
C SER A 308 10.66 -2.23 -26.36
N ILE A 309 11.45 -2.93 -25.54
CA ILE A 309 11.23 -3.08 -24.10
C ILE A 309 11.92 -1.95 -23.35
N ARG A 310 13.19 -1.70 -23.65
CA ARG A 310 14.07 -0.76 -22.94
C ARG A 310 13.58 0.69 -23.01
N SER A 311 13.01 1.10 -24.14
CA SER A 311 12.48 2.46 -24.33
C SER A 311 11.09 2.69 -23.72
N SER A 312 10.48 1.66 -23.12
CA SER A 312 9.13 1.70 -22.58
C SER A 312 9.12 1.67 -21.04
N SER A 313 8.06 2.21 -20.43
CA SER A 313 7.81 2.09 -18.98
C SER A 313 7.67 0.63 -18.50
N MET A 314 7.47 -0.30 -19.43
CA MET A 314 7.35 -1.73 -19.19
C MET A 314 8.60 -2.34 -18.57
N LEU A 315 9.81 -1.86 -18.94
CA LEU A 315 11.05 -2.40 -18.38
C LEU A 315 11.08 -2.29 -16.85
N SER A 316 10.73 -1.12 -16.32
CA SER A 316 10.69 -0.89 -14.87
C SER A 316 9.66 -1.80 -14.19
N ALA A 317 8.49 -1.99 -14.81
CA ALA A 317 7.45 -2.87 -14.28
C ALA A 317 7.85 -4.35 -14.30
N ILE A 318 8.49 -4.83 -15.39
CA ILE A 318 9.02 -6.19 -15.52
C ILE A 318 10.06 -6.45 -14.42
N VAL A 319 11.07 -5.58 -14.33
CA VAL A 319 12.19 -5.76 -13.38
C VAL A 319 11.69 -5.69 -11.94
N THR A 320 10.84 -4.70 -11.60
CA THR A 320 10.30 -4.57 -10.25
C THR A 320 9.50 -5.80 -9.86
N THR A 321 8.62 -6.28 -10.74
CA THR A 321 7.75 -7.42 -10.42
C THR A 321 8.53 -8.73 -10.32
N ASP A 322 9.52 -8.94 -11.19
CA ASP A 322 10.44 -10.09 -11.09
C ASP A 322 11.23 -10.08 -9.79
N ILE A 323 11.82 -8.94 -9.40
CA ILE A 323 12.55 -8.80 -8.14
C ILE A 323 11.63 -9.07 -6.95
N LYS A 324 10.41 -8.51 -6.92
CA LYS A 324 9.47 -8.76 -5.82
C LYS A 324 9.00 -10.21 -5.76
N ALA A 325 8.79 -10.86 -6.90
CA ALA A 325 8.50 -12.29 -6.95
C ALA A 325 9.67 -13.12 -6.42
N ALA A 326 10.89 -12.79 -6.85
CA ALA A 326 12.13 -13.43 -6.41
C ALA A 326 12.38 -13.22 -4.90
N SER A 327 12.08 -12.05 -4.35
CA SER A 327 12.09 -11.78 -2.90
C SER A 327 11.12 -12.68 -2.13
N GLY A 328 9.90 -12.84 -2.63
CA GLY A 328 8.90 -13.72 -2.00
C GLY A 328 9.23 -15.21 -2.11
N LEU A 329 9.92 -15.62 -3.18
CA LEU A 329 10.36 -17.00 -3.39
C LEU A 329 11.74 -17.29 -2.78
N MET A 330 12.48 -16.25 -2.37
CA MET A 330 13.89 -16.30 -1.99
C MET A 330 14.77 -16.96 -3.07
N THR A 331 14.60 -16.53 -4.33
CA THR A 331 15.35 -17.04 -5.49
C THR A 331 16.09 -15.93 -6.22
N LYS A 332 16.98 -16.29 -7.14
CA LYS A 332 17.55 -15.33 -8.10
C LYS A 332 16.43 -14.75 -9.00
N PRO A 333 16.42 -13.43 -9.27
CA PRO A 333 15.54 -12.84 -10.29
C PRO A 333 15.78 -13.47 -11.66
N VAL A 334 14.71 -13.64 -12.44
CA VAL A 334 14.77 -14.27 -13.77
C VAL A 334 15.47 -13.36 -14.78
N PHE A 335 15.28 -12.04 -14.66
CA PHE A 335 15.88 -11.07 -15.56
C PHE A 335 17.15 -10.47 -14.95
N PRO A 336 18.23 -10.33 -15.75
CA PRO A 336 19.37 -9.53 -15.35
C PRO A 336 18.97 -8.05 -15.32
N LEU A 337 19.68 -7.26 -14.51
CA LEU A 337 19.62 -5.81 -14.65
C LEU A 337 20.22 -5.43 -16.02
N THR A 338 19.50 -4.63 -16.79
CA THR A 338 19.93 -4.19 -18.13
C THR A 338 20.73 -2.89 -18.10
N TRP A 339 21.13 -2.45 -16.92
CA TRP A 339 21.92 -1.25 -16.68
C TRP A 339 23.04 -1.57 -15.70
N ASP A 340 24.15 -0.86 -15.85
CA ASP A 340 25.26 -0.96 -14.92
C ASP A 340 24.91 -0.26 -13.60
N ALA A 341 25.35 -0.85 -12.50
CA ALA A 341 25.31 -0.26 -11.18
C ALA A 341 25.91 1.15 -11.19
N GLN A 342 25.08 2.17 -10.93
CA GLN A 342 25.54 3.56 -10.93
C GLN A 342 25.87 3.98 -9.49
N PRO A 343 27.08 4.52 -9.24
CA PRO A 343 27.37 5.11 -7.94
C PRO A 343 26.44 6.30 -7.70
N ILE A 344 26.15 6.57 -6.43
CA ILE A 344 25.34 7.74 -6.06
C ILE A 344 26.07 9.01 -6.53
N PRO A 345 25.43 9.88 -7.32
CA PRO A 345 26.05 11.09 -7.81
C PRO A 345 26.58 11.97 -6.66
N PRO A 346 27.78 12.57 -6.78
CA PRO A 346 28.40 13.34 -5.69
C PRO A 346 27.52 14.49 -5.16
N GLU A 347 26.70 15.10 -6.00
CA GLU A 347 25.74 16.13 -5.63
C GLU A 347 24.54 15.61 -4.83
N ILE A 348 24.10 14.38 -5.07
CA ILE A 348 23.09 13.72 -4.23
C ILE A 348 23.75 13.34 -2.90
N GLN A 349 24.94 12.75 -2.96
CA GLN A 349 25.68 12.31 -1.78
C GLN A 349 25.97 13.46 -0.82
N ARG A 350 26.37 14.65 -1.31
CA ARG A 350 26.59 15.84 -0.48
C ARG A 350 25.32 16.35 0.22
N ARG A 351 24.14 16.12 -0.35
CA ARG A 351 22.86 16.58 0.22
C ARG A 351 22.31 15.63 1.28
N ILE A 352 22.50 14.33 1.10
CA ILE A 352 21.99 13.30 2.03
C ILE A 352 22.98 12.98 3.16
N ARG A 353 24.28 13.15 2.93
CA ARG A 353 25.31 12.74 3.89
C ARG A 353 25.23 13.61 5.15
N PRO A 354 25.19 13.00 6.36
CA PRO A 354 25.22 13.77 7.59
C PRO A 354 26.51 14.60 7.73
N VAL A 355 26.41 15.73 8.42
CA VAL A 355 27.58 16.52 8.84
C VAL A 355 28.52 15.65 9.67
N ALA A 356 29.85 15.82 9.55
CA ALA A 356 30.84 14.95 10.18
C ALA A 356 30.69 14.79 11.71
N SER A 357 30.22 15.83 12.41
CA SER A 357 29.96 15.80 13.86
C SER A 357 28.64 15.11 14.25
N SER A 358 27.78 14.81 13.28
CA SER A 358 26.46 14.22 13.54
C SER A 358 26.58 12.78 14.03
N ALA A 359 25.80 12.46 15.06
CA ALA A 359 25.63 11.08 15.52
C ALA A 359 25.12 10.16 14.42
N LEU A 360 24.37 10.68 13.43
CA LEU A 360 23.86 9.92 12.28
C LEU A 360 24.97 9.20 11.49
N ASN A 361 26.23 9.65 11.56
CA ASN A 361 27.35 8.91 10.95
C ASN A 361 27.55 7.52 11.56
N LYS A 362 27.02 7.21 12.75
CA LYS A 362 27.06 5.86 13.33
C LYS A 362 26.02 4.92 12.71
N ILE A 363 25.02 5.44 11.99
CA ILE A 363 24.00 4.60 11.35
C ILE A 363 24.65 3.67 10.34
N GLY A 364 24.34 2.39 10.46
CA GLY A 364 24.88 1.32 9.60
C GLY A 364 26.36 0.99 9.86
N SER A 365 27.04 1.66 10.79
CA SER A 365 28.46 1.38 11.05
C SER A 365 28.68 0.03 11.71
N GLY A 366 27.66 -0.54 12.34
CA GLY A 366 27.74 -1.82 13.04
C GLY A 366 28.03 -2.98 12.10
N PHE A 367 27.45 -2.98 10.90
CA PHE A 367 27.65 -4.04 9.90
C PHE A 367 29.13 -4.19 9.51
N PHE A 368 29.86 -3.09 9.35
CA PHE A 368 31.27 -3.10 8.90
C PHE A 368 32.25 -3.61 9.95
N ALA A 369 31.80 -3.78 11.19
CA ALA A 369 32.61 -4.33 12.25
C ALA A 369 32.41 -5.86 12.43
N ILE A 370 31.45 -6.45 11.69
CA ILE A 370 31.17 -7.88 11.70
C ILE A 370 32.06 -8.58 10.67
N THR A 371 32.98 -9.41 11.14
CA THR A 371 33.93 -10.16 10.30
C THR A 371 33.29 -11.32 9.54
N LEU A 372 32.09 -11.73 9.96
CA LEU A 372 31.30 -12.82 9.38
C LEU A 372 30.53 -12.42 8.11
N LEU A 373 30.53 -11.14 7.73
CA LEU A 373 29.85 -10.65 6.54
C LEU A 373 30.81 -10.55 5.36
N SER A 374 30.45 -11.16 4.23
CA SER A 374 31.25 -11.08 3.00
C SER A 374 31.41 -9.64 2.48
N PRO A 375 32.53 -9.33 1.77
CA PRO A 375 32.71 -8.04 1.11
C PRO A 375 31.59 -7.69 0.13
N SER A 376 31.00 -8.69 -0.54
CA SER A 376 29.87 -8.54 -1.46
C SER A 376 28.65 -7.99 -0.73
N LEU A 377 28.29 -8.59 0.41
CA LEU A 377 27.17 -8.11 1.21
C LEU A 377 27.46 -6.71 1.80
N LEU A 378 28.67 -6.47 2.32
CA LEU A 378 29.05 -5.17 2.87
C LEU A 378 28.98 -4.04 1.84
N LYS A 379 29.29 -4.32 0.56
CA LYS A 379 29.12 -3.37 -0.54
C LYS A 379 27.65 -2.98 -0.69
N ILE A 380 26.74 -3.96 -0.65
CA ILE A 380 25.29 -3.72 -0.74
C ILE A 380 24.79 -2.96 0.49
N ILE A 381 25.24 -3.34 1.70
CA ILE A 381 24.91 -2.64 2.95
C ILE A 381 25.34 -1.16 2.91
N SER A 382 26.48 -0.84 2.28
CA SER A 382 26.88 0.56 2.08
C SER A 382 25.85 1.35 1.26
N VAL A 383 25.28 0.73 0.24
CA VAL A 383 24.22 1.34 -0.59
C VAL A 383 22.94 1.52 0.24
N LEU A 384 22.54 0.51 1.03
CA LEU A 384 21.40 0.62 1.95
C LEU A 384 21.58 1.75 2.96
N ARG A 385 22.80 1.95 3.47
CA ARG A 385 23.12 3.05 4.38
C ARG A 385 22.85 4.42 3.75
N ASP A 386 23.23 4.60 2.49
CA ASP A 386 22.95 5.84 1.77
C ASP A 386 21.44 6.03 1.53
N MET A 387 20.68 4.95 1.28
CA MET A 387 19.21 5.01 1.22
C MET A 387 18.59 5.42 2.55
N VAL A 388 19.12 4.94 3.68
CA VAL A 388 18.68 5.35 5.00
C VAL A 388 18.93 6.84 5.22
N PHE A 389 20.10 7.35 4.81
CA PHE A 389 20.38 8.79 4.86
C PHE A 389 19.41 9.58 3.98
N PHE A 390 19.15 9.13 2.75
CA PHE A 390 18.17 9.76 1.88
C PHE A 390 16.79 9.85 2.52
N ASN A 391 16.30 8.77 3.14
CA ASN A 391 15.00 8.77 3.82
C ASN A 391 14.99 9.75 5.02
N ILE A 392 16.04 9.75 5.85
CA ILE A 392 16.18 10.72 6.95
C ILE A 392 16.15 12.15 6.41
N THR A 393 16.85 12.44 5.31
CA THR A 393 16.85 13.77 4.67
C THR A 393 15.46 14.12 4.13
N CYS A 394 14.73 13.18 3.53
CA CYS A 394 13.35 13.41 3.09
C CYS A 394 12.45 13.83 4.26
N GLN A 395 12.63 13.24 5.44
CA GLN A 395 11.82 13.54 6.62
C GLN A 395 12.24 14.84 7.32
N THR A 396 13.54 15.11 7.40
CA THR A 396 14.10 16.22 8.22
C THR A 396 14.36 17.50 7.42
N ASN A 397 14.65 17.37 6.12
CA ASN A 397 14.93 18.48 5.21
C ASN A 397 14.44 18.17 3.78
N PRO A 398 13.11 18.07 3.58
CA PRO A 398 12.54 17.72 2.27
C PRO A 398 12.94 18.68 1.15
N THR A 399 13.20 19.97 1.47
CA THR A 399 13.62 20.98 0.48
C THR A 399 15.01 20.73 -0.11
N ALA A 400 15.84 19.91 0.53
CA ALA A 400 17.13 19.52 -0.03
C ALA A 400 16.99 18.48 -1.14
N ILE A 401 15.87 17.76 -1.20
CA ILE A 401 15.63 16.68 -2.16
C ILE A 401 14.97 17.24 -3.43
N LYS A 402 15.51 16.85 -4.58
CA LYS A 402 14.97 17.18 -5.90
C LYS A 402 14.07 16.03 -6.38
N PRO A 403 13.07 16.30 -7.24
CA PRO A 403 12.21 15.25 -7.79
C PRO A 403 12.98 14.07 -8.39
N ASN A 404 14.00 14.32 -9.22
CA ASN A 404 14.82 13.28 -9.84
C ASN A 404 15.60 12.40 -8.85
N ASP A 405 15.82 12.87 -7.61
CA ASP A 405 16.49 12.05 -6.60
C ASP A 405 15.59 10.88 -6.17
N HIS A 406 14.27 11.08 -6.13
CA HIS A 406 13.32 10.01 -5.81
C HIS A 406 13.36 8.89 -6.85
N ASP A 407 13.41 9.25 -8.14
CA ASP A 407 13.49 8.26 -9.22
C ASP A 407 14.82 7.52 -9.20
N PHE A 408 15.92 8.24 -8.94
CA PHE A 408 17.23 7.62 -8.75
C PHE A 408 17.22 6.59 -7.60
N PHE A 409 16.71 6.97 -6.43
CA PHE A 409 16.65 6.06 -5.28
C PHE A 409 15.66 4.90 -5.47
N ARG A 410 14.61 5.08 -6.29
CA ARG A 410 13.70 3.98 -6.70
C ARG A 410 14.43 2.93 -7.54
N VAL A 411 15.24 3.36 -8.51
CA VAL A 411 16.08 2.46 -9.31
C VAL A 411 17.15 1.79 -8.44
N LEU A 412 17.82 2.56 -7.59
CA LEU A 412 18.83 2.05 -6.66
C LEU A 412 18.25 1.01 -5.70
N ASN A 413 17.00 1.19 -5.23
CA ASN A 413 16.31 0.22 -4.39
C ASN A 413 16.12 -1.13 -5.09
N CYS A 414 15.68 -1.09 -6.37
CA CYS A 414 15.55 -2.29 -7.18
C CYS A 414 16.92 -2.95 -7.40
N GLU A 415 17.95 -2.17 -7.68
CA GLU A 415 19.32 -2.68 -7.84
C GLU A 415 19.83 -3.37 -6.57
N ALA A 416 19.68 -2.73 -5.40
CA ALA A 416 20.14 -3.31 -4.14
C ALA A 416 19.39 -4.60 -3.79
N GLU A 417 18.06 -4.64 -4.01
CA GLU A 417 17.25 -5.84 -3.79
C GLU A 417 17.63 -6.97 -4.75
N HIS A 418 17.86 -6.65 -6.03
CA HIS A 418 18.36 -7.61 -7.03
C HIS A 418 19.73 -8.16 -6.63
N GLN A 419 20.65 -7.31 -6.17
CA GLN A 419 21.98 -7.71 -5.73
C GLN A 419 21.91 -8.62 -4.49
N LEU A 420 21.07 -8.30 -3.49
CA LEU A 420 20.85 -9.14 -2.31
C LEU A 420 20.35 -10.54 -2.67
N LEU A 421 19.55 -10.66 -3.73
CA LEU A 421 19.06 -11.94 -4.22
C LEU A 421 20.09 -12.65 -5.12
N SER A 422 20.95 -11.91 -5.83
CA SER A 422 21.80 -12.49 -6.87
C SER A 422 23.22 -12.82 -6.44
N TYR A 423 23.80 -12.09 -5.48
CA TYR A 423 25.25 -12.17 -5.19
C TYR A 423 25.73 -13.54 -4.72
N ILE A 424 24.81 -14.33 -4.14
CA ILE A 424 25.08 -15.67 -3.63
C ILE A 424 25.24 -16.68 -4.78
N TYR A 425 24.63 -16.40 -5.94
CA TYR A 425 24.65 -17.26 -7.11
C TYR A 425 25.91 -16.98 -7.95
N THR A 426 27.06 -17.45 -7.48
CA THR A 426 28.29 -17.50 -8.30
C THR A 426 28.16 -18.55 -9.41
N GLU A 427 28.72 -18.25 -10.59
CA GLU A 427 28.68 -19.15 -11.75
C GLU A 427 29.31 -20.51 -11.42
N GLY A 428 28.51 -21.58 -11.51
CA GLY A 428 28.98 -22.97 -11.39
C GLY A 428 28.58 -23.73 -10.12
N SER A 429 27.97 -23.09 -9.11
CA SER A 429 27.44 -23.82 -7.94
C SER A 429 25.97 -24.18 -8.12
N PRO A 430 25.58 -25.47 -8.07
CA PRO A 430 24.19 -25.89 -8.15
C PRO A 430 23.39 -25.57 -6.88
N ASN A 431 24.04 -25.16 -5.77
CA ASN A 431 23.36 -24.90 -4.50
C ASN A 431 24.07 -23.80 -3.67
N PRO A 432 23.88 -22.52 -4.00
CA PRO A 432 24.64 -21.42 -3.42
C PRO A 432 24.31 -21.10 -1.94
N GLU A 433 23.12 -21.46 -1.46
CA GLU A 433 22.72 -21.17 -0.07
C GLU A 433 23.47 -22.02 0.97
N LEU A 434 23.98 -23.20 0.57
CA LEU A 434 24.70 -24.12 1.46
C LEU A 434 26.05 -23.60 1.98
N HIS A 435 26.54 -22.45 1.48
CA HIS A 435 27.86 -21.93 1.80
C HIS A 435 27.86 -20.62 2.61
N LEU A 436 26.71 -20.03 2.89
CA LEU A 436 26.67 -18.79 3.67
C LEU A 436 26.80 -19.08 5.16
N HIS A 437 27.58 -18.25 5.85
CA HIS A 437 27.56 -18.24 7.30
C HIS A 437 26.14 -17.86 7.80
N PRO A 438 25.59 -18.49 8.85
CA PRO A 438 24.23 -18.21 9.32
C PRO A 438 23.94 -16.72 9.57
N ILE A 439 24.87 -15.99 10.18
CA ILE A 439 24.77 -14.52 10.37
C ILE A 439 24.67 -13.77 9.03
N GLU A 440 25.44 -14.17 8.02
CA GLU A 440 25.36 -13.56 6.69
C GLU A 440 24.00 -13.84 6.04
N ALA A 441 23.51 -15.08 6.11
CA ALA A 441 22.20 -15.45 5.58
C ALA A 441 21.06 -14.66 6.26
N VAL A 442 21.06 -14.58 7.59
CA VAL A 442 20.11 -13.77 8.35
C VAL A 442 20.19 -12.30 7.97
N THR A 443 21.40 -11.75 7.84
CA THR A 443 21.62 -10.34 7.47
C THR A 443 21.10 -10.03 6.08
N ARG A 444 21.35 -10.92 5.11
CA ARG A 444 20.83 -10.81 3.74
C ARG A 444 19.31 -10.76 3.74
N VAL A 445 18.66 -11.74 4.37
CA VAL A 445 17.19 -11.84 4.38
C VAL A 445 16.55 -10.68 5.16
N ALA A 446 17.12 -10.29 6.30
CA ALA A 446 16.67 -9.12 7.04
C ALA A 446 16.83 -7.82 6.24
N SER A 447 17.89 -7.70 5.43
CA SER A 447 18.07 -6.55 4.53
C SER A 447 17.00 -6.49 3.44
N ILE A 448 16.62 -7.64 2.86
CA ILE A 448 15.50 -7.72 1.91
C ILE A 448 14.19 -7.32 2.59
N CYS A 449 13.93 -7.84 3.81
CA CYS A 449 12.77 -7.46 4.60
C CYS A 449 12.76 -5.95 4.89
N PHE A 450 13.90 -5.38 5.26
CA PHE A 450 14.05 -3.96 5.54
C PHE A 450 13.77 -3.09 4.31
N LEU A 451 14.32 -3.45 3.14
CA LEU A 451 14.04 -2.77 1.87
C LEU A 451 12.57 -2.79 1.49
N ASN A 452 11.83 -3.83 1.86
CA ASN A 452 10.39 -3.90 1.62
C ASN A 452 9.55 -2.90 2.44
N HIS A 453 10.17 -2.19 3.38
CA HIS A 453 9.59 -1.06 4.10
C HIS A 453 10.10 0.29 3.57
N PHE A 454 10.96 0.30 2.55
CA PHE A 454 11.61 1.48 1.99
C PHE A 454 11.19 1.70 0.52
N LEU A 455 10.62 2.87 0.23
CA LEU A 455 10.27 3.39 -1.11
C LEU A 455 9.14 2.66 -1.87
N ILE A 456 9.23 1.33 -2.01
CA ILE A 456 8.16 0.49 -2.57
C ILE A 456 7.70 -0.45 -1.46
N VAL A 457 6.65 -0.04 -0.77
CA VAL A 457 6.20 -0.68 0.47
C VAL A 457 5.15 -1.75 0.15
N SER A 458 5.37 -2.95 0.67
CA SER A 458 4.34 -3.98 0.73
C SER A 458 3.85 -4.11 2.17
N PRO A 459 2.53 -4.07 2.45
CA PRO A 459 2.03 -4.26 3.79
C PRO A 459 2.50 -5.59 4.38
N SER A 460 2.74 -5.63 5.70
CA SER A 460 3.09 -6.87 6.41
C SER A 460 2.12 -8.01 6.10
N SER A 461 0.84 -7.70 6.00
CA SER A 461 -0.20 -8.68 5.76
C SER A 461 -0.26 -9.22 4.33
N SER A 462 0.43 -8.60 3.36
CA SER A 462 0.50 -9.09 1.98
C SER A 462 1.17 -10.46 1.88
N GLY A 463 0.86 -11.21 0.83
CA GLY A 463 1.50 -12.49 0.53
C GLY A 463 3.02 -12.40 0.52
N LEU A 464 3.57 -11.36 -0.13
CA LEU A 464 5.00 -11.04 -0.07
C LEU A 464 5.49 -10.75 1.36
N GLY A 465 4.78 -9.91 2.12
CA GLY A 465 5.14 -9.58 3.50
C GLY A 465 5.16 -10.80 4.42
N ARG A 466 4.17 -11.69 4.29
CA ARG A 466 4.10 -12.96 5.02
C ARG A 466 5.22 -13.91 4.61
N ALA A 467 5.48 -14.04 3.30
CA ALA A 467 6.56 -14.90 2.80
C ALA A 467 7.93 -14.46 3.33
N LEU A 468 8.24 -13.16 3.26
CA LEU A 468 9.51 -12.63 3.77
C LEU A 468 9.67 -12.82 5.28
N THR A 469 8.58 -12.60 6.04
CA THR A 469 8.58 -12.84 7.49
C THR A 469 8.86 -14.31 7.80
N LYS A 470 8.25 -15.23 7.04
CA LYS A 470 8.47 -16.67 7.18
C LYS A 470 9.90 -17.07 6.81
N HIS A 471 10.44 -16.54 5.71
CA HIS A 471 11.84 -16.77 5.33
C HIS A 471 12.80 -16.29 6.41
N LEU A 472 12.62 -15.06 6.91
CA LEU A 472 13.47 -14.52 7.96
C LEU A 472 13.39 -15.36 9.24
N ARG A 473 12.20 -15.84 9.61
CA ARG A 473 12.01 -16.76 10.74
C ARG A 473 12.80 -18.05 10.53
N THR A 474 12.74 -18.66 9.34
CA THR A 474 13.48 -19.88 9.02
C THR A 474 14.99 -19.66 9.16
N PHE A 475 15.55 -18.69 8.44
CA PHE A 475 17.00 -18.44 8.48
C PHE A 475 17.50 -18.01 9.86
N ALA A 476 16.72 -17.22 10.61
CA ALA A 476 17.06 -16.85 11.97
C ALA A 476 16.92 -18.03 12.95
N GLY A 477 16.03 -18.99 12.68
CA GLY A 477 15.90 -20.23 13.42
C GLY A 477 17.07 -21.18 13.21
N ASP A 478 17.55 -21.29 11.97
CA ASP A 478 18.73 -22.09 11.61
C ASP A 478 20.03 -21.52 12.20
N CYS A 479 20.03 -20.22 12.54
CA CYS A 479 21.09 -19.59 13.33
C CYS A 479 20.87 -19.86 14.83
N GLU A 480 21.38 -20.99 15.30
CA GLU A 480 21.28 -21.38 16.70
C GLU A 480 21.92 -20.34 17.65
N LEU A 481 21.31 -20.11 18.81
CA LEU A 481 21.88 -19.22 19.85
C LEU A 481 23.24 -19.69 20.34
N SER A 482 23.42 -20.99 20.44
CA SER A 482 24.67 -21.64 20.83
C SER A 482 25.85 -21.11 20.01
N LEU A 483 25.65 -20.91 18.70
CA LEU A 483 26.65 -20.38 17.78
C LEU A 483 26.97 -18.89 18.02
N LEU A 484 26.06 -18.18 18.68
CA LEU A 484 26.21 -16.75 19.01
C LEU A 484 26.78 -16.52 20.41
N VAL A 485 26.67 -17.52 21.30
CA VAL A 485 27.26 -17.46 22.64
C VAL A 485 28.78 -17.48 22.51
N GLY A 486 29.44 -16.43 23.00
CA GLY A 486 30.89 -16.24 22.89
C GLY A 486 31.34 -15.37 21.71
N LEU A 487 30.44 -15.01 20.79
CA LEU A 487 30.73 -13.99 19.78
C LEU A 487 30.70 -12.58 20.40
N PRO A 488 31.38 -11.60 19.75
CA PRO A 488 31.28 -10.21 20.17
C PRO A 488 29.83 -9.71 20.26
N GLN A 489 29.59 -8.77 21.17
CA GLN A 489 28.25 -8.18 21.37
C GLN A 489 27.65 -7.56 20.10
N GLN A 490 28.49 -7.22 19.11
CA GLN A 490 28.05 -6.64 17.84
C GLN A 490 27.34 -7.67 16.97
N ASP A 491 27.76 -8.93 16.98
CA ASP A 491 27.12 -10.04 16.26
C ASP A 491 25.73 -10.33 16.82
N LEU A 492 25.61 -10.35 18.15
CA LEU A 492 24.30 -10.44 18.84
C LEU A 492 23.44 -9.20 18.58
N GLY A 493 24.05 -8.02 18.45
CA GLY A 493 23.36 -6.79 18.02
C GLY A 493 22.79 -6.89 16.60
N LEU A 494 23.56 -7.45 15.67
CA LEU A 494 23.11 -7.69 14.29
C LEU A 494 21.96 -8.70 14.24
N TYR A 495 22.08 -9.78 15.02
CA TYR A 495 21.01 -10.78 15.13
C TYR A 495 19.74 -10.18 15.75
N ALA A 496 19.86 -9.40 16.82
CA ALA A 496 18.75 -8.67 17.42
C ALA A 496 18.11 -7.68 16.43
N TRP A 497 18.91 -6.98 15.61
CA TRP A 497 18.41 -6.13 14.54
C TRP A 497 17.52 -6.90 13.56
N ALA A 498 17.97 -8.08 13.12
CA ALA A 498 17.17 -8.94 12.25
C ALA A 498 15.86 -9.37 12.92
N LEU A 499 15.87 -9.68 14.22
CA LEU A 499 14.66 -10.00 14.97
C LEU A 499 13.68 -8.81 15.08
N PHE A 500 14.18 -7.58 15.26
CA PHE A 500 13.34 -6.38 15.22
C PHE A 500 12.70 -6.17 13.86
N VAL A 501 13.47 -6.33 12.78
CA VAL A 501 12.95 -6.25 11.41
C VAL A 501 11.87 -7.31 11.19
N GLY A 502 12.11 -8.55 11.64
CA GLY A 502 11.15 -9.64 11.56
C GLY A 502 9.87 -9.39 12.38
N ALA A 503 10.00 -8.96 13.63
CA ALA A 503 8.86 -8.63 14.49
C ALA A 503 8.01 -7.48 13.91
N GLN A 504 8.66 -6.46 13.34
CA GLN A 504 7.99 -5.36 12.63
C GLN A 504 7.25 -5.87 11.39
N GLY A 505 7.92 -6.67 10.56
CA GLY A 505 7.34 -7.31 9.38
C GLY A 505 6.20 -8.26 9.73
N ALA A 506 6.24 -8.90 10.90
CA ALA A 506 5.24 -9.83 11.40
C ALA A 506 4.02 -9.15 12.06
N LEU A 507 3.83 -7.83 11.94
CA LEU A 507 2.72 -7.16 12.64
C LEU A 507 1.35 -7.75 12.26
N GLY A 508 0.69 -8.36 13.26
CA GLY A 508 -0.57 -9.08 13.14
C GLY A 508 -0.42 -10.58 12.79
N GLN A 509 0.73 -11.00 12.28
CA GLN A 509 0.99 -12.35 11.79
C GLN A 509 1.29 -13.36 12.93
N PRO A 510 1.04 -14.66 12.71
CA PRO A 510 1.32 -15.71 13.69
C PRO A 510 2.81 -15.87 14.02
N GLU A 511 3.73 -15.37 13.18
CA GLU A 511 5.18 -15.42 13.41
C GLU A 511 5.66 -14.39 14.44
N ARG A 512 4.89 -13.34 14.75
CA ARG A 512 5.34 -12.26 15.64
C ARG A 512 5.80 -12.75 17.03
N PRO A 513 5.05 -13.62 17.73
CA PRO A 513 5.47 -14.12 19.03
C PRO A 513 6.85 -14.80 19.00
N TRP A 514 7.17 -15.51 17.92
CA TRP A 514 8.47 -16.18 17.77
C TRP A 514 9.62 -15.17 17.75
N PHE A 515 9.51 -14.07 16.99
CA PHE A 515 10.55 -13.04 16.96
C PHE A 515 10.71 -12.34 18.31
N VAL A 516 9.59 -12.04 18.97
CA VAL A 516 9.54 -11.33 20.26
C VAL A 516 10.16 -12.18 21.38
N GLU A 517 9.79 -13.46 21.45
CA GLU A 517 10.37 -14.42 22.39
C GLU A 517 11.88 -14.57 22.16
N ARG A 518 12.29 -14.71 20.89
CA ARG A 518 13.70 -14.86 20.54
C ARG A 518 14.52 -13.61 20.88
N LEU A 519 13.92 -12.42 20.75
CA LEU A 519 14.53 -11.15 21.13
C LEU A 519 14.72 -11.05 22.64
N ALA A 520 13.75 -11.52 23.43
CA ALA A 520 13.89 -11.58 24.88
C ALA A 520 15.03 -12.51 25.32
N ARG A 521 15.19 -13.67 24.67
CA ARG A 521 16.35 -14.57 24.91
C ARG A 521 17.69 -13.87 24.63
N VAL A 522 17.80 -13.14 23.52
CA VAL A 522 19.02 -12.38 23.18
C VAL A 522 19.28 -11.29 24.21
N ALA A 523 18.24 -10.58 24.64
CA ALA A 523 18.34 -9.54 25.67
C ALA A 523 18.90 -10.09 26.99
N MET A 524 18.46 -11.28 27.41
CA MET A 524 18.97 -11.95 28.61
C MET A 524 20.46 -12.29 28.47
N ILE A 525 20.86 -12.90 27.35
CA ILE A 525 22.26 -13.27 27.09
C ILE A 525 23.17 -12.03 27.09
N CYS A 526 22.70 -10.93 26.52
CA CYS A 526 23.44 -9.66 26.49
C CYS A 526 23.33 -8.82 27.77
N GLY A 527 22.51 -9.23 28.74
CA GLY A 527 22.24 -8.44 29.94
C GLY A 527 21.59 -7.08 29.66
N TRP A 528 20.80 -6.95 28.59
CA TRP A 528 20.11 -5.70 28.26
C TRP A 528 18.88 -5.52 29.15
N GLN A 529 18.87 -4.45 29.94
CA GLN A 529 17.82 -4.17 30.92
C GLN A 529 16.94 -2.97 30.53
N SER A 530 17.37 -2.18 29.55
CA SER A 530 16.68 -0.94 29.17
C SER A 530 16.66 -0.72 27.67
N TRP A 531 15.58 -0.07 27.20
CA TRP A 531 15.46 0.36 25.81
C TRP A 531 16.65 1.24 25.37
N GLY A 532 17.18 2.09 26.25
CA GLY A 532 18.31 2.97 25.92
C GLY A 532 19.60 2.21 25.56
N GLN A 533 19.86 1.06 26.17
CA GLN A 533 21.00 0.20 25.80
C GLN A 533 20.81 -0.37 24.39
N VAL A 534 19.61 -0.88 24.12
CA VAL A 534 19.25 -1.53 22.87
C VAL A 534 19.18 -0.52 21.72
N SER A 535 18.50 0.61 21.92
CA SER A 535 18.32 1.64 20.90
C SER A 535 19.66 2.22 20.44
N ASN A 536 20.61 2.42 21.36
CA ASN A 536 21.96 2.89 21.04
C ASN A 536 22.75 1.88 20.19
N LEU A 537 22.53 0.58 20.41
CA LEU A 537 23.15 -0.48 19.62
C LEU A 537 22.45 -0.61 18.25
N MET A 538 21.12 -0.70 18.25
CA MET A 538 20.29 -0.79 17.04
C MET A 538 20.52 0.40 16.11
N PHE A 539 20.83 1.58 16.64
CA PHE A 539 21.19 2.76 15.85
C PHE A 539 22.36 2.48 14.89
N LYS A 540 23.29 1.59 15.27
CA LYS A 540 24.40 1.15 14.41
C LYS A 540 23.97 0.19 13.29
N PHE A 541 22.75 -0.35 13.38
CA PHE A 541 22.13 -1.27 12.43
C PHE A 541 20.82 -0.68 11.90
N PHE A 542 20.89 0.45 11.19
CA PHE A 542 19.76 1.09 10.49
C PHE A 542 18.51 1.47 11.32
N PHE A 543 18.53 1.36 12.65
CA PHE A 543 17.46 1.92 13.46
C PHE A 543 17.51 3.45 13.39
N VAL A 544 16.37 4.03 13.00
CA VAL A 544 16.13 5.46 13.02
C VAL A 544 14.90 5.68 13.88
N ASP A 545 15.04 6.51 14.91
CA ASP A 545 13.93 6.92 15.77
C ASP A 545 12.95 7.74 14.91
N SER A 546 11.89 7.06 14.45
CA SER A 546 10.89 7.61 13.54
C SER A 546 9.53 7.04 13.92
N ASP A 547 8.49 7.87 13.77
CA ASP A 547 7.12 7.52 14.15
C ASP A 547 6.56 6.27 13.42
N SER A 548 7.22 5.82 12.34
CA SER A 548 6.81 4.67 11.53
C SER A 548 7.33 3.32 12.06
N LEU A 549 8.37 3.29 12.89
CA LEU A 549 8.98 2.07 13.43
C LEU A 549 8.65 1.92 14.91
N ASN A 550 7.74 1.01 15.26
CA ASN A 550 7.37 0.76 16.65
C ASN A 550 8.31 -0.25 17.33
N TRP A 551 9.62 -0.06 17.20
CA TRP A 551 10.62 -0.97 17.79
C TRP A 551 10.62 -0.93 19.30
N ARG A 552 10.31 0.24 19.88
CA ARG A 552 10.08 0.34 21.33
C ARG A 552 8.92 -0.55 21.77
N GLY A 553 7.80 -0.53 21.05
CA GLY A 553 6.67 -1.42 21.38
C GLY A 553 7.02 -2.90 21.25
N ILE A 554 7.86 -3.28 20.26
CA ILE A 554 8.39 -4.65 20.13
C ILE A 554 9.27 -5.02 21.33
N TRP A 555 10.15 -4.10 21.77
CA TRP A 555 10.98 -4.29 22.94
C TRP A 555 10.15 -4.44 24.22
N ASP A 556 9.17 -3.56 24.42
CA ASP A 556 8.28 -3.60 25.58
C ASP A 556 7.48 -4.92 25.61
N GLU A 557 7.02 -5.42 24.44
CA GLU A 557 6.39 -6.74 24.31
C GLU A 557 7.34 -7.88 24.71
N ALA A 558 8.59 -7.85 24.25
CA ALA A 558 9.59 -8.86 24.59
C ALA A 558 9.91 -8.88 26.10
N MET A 559 9.96 -7.71 26.74
CA MET A 559 10.28 -7.60 28.17
C MET A 559 9.08 -7.88 29.08
N THR A 560 7.85 -7.77 28.58
CA THR A 560 6.62 -8.01 29.38
C THR A 560 6.15 -9.47 29.34
N GLY A 561 6.42 -10.19 28.24
CA GLY A 561 5.98 -11.58 28.05
C GLY A 561 6.85 -12.65 28.72
N PHE A 562 8.01 -12.27 29.29
CA PHE A 562 8.98 -13.23 29.82
C PHE A 562 8.76 -13.50 31.32
N VAL A 563 8.01 -14.56 31.63
CA VAL A 563 8.02 -15.24 32.94
C VAL A 563 8.60 -16.62 32.69
N LEU A 564 9.80 -16.89 33.24
CA LEU A 564 10.54 -18.13 33.01
C LEU A 564 9.71 -19.36 33.44
N SER A 565 9.74 -20.42 32.63
CA SER A 565 9.43 -21.77 33.13
C SER A 565 10.71 -22.45 33.62
N GLU A 566 10.63 -23.18 34.74
CA GLU A 566 11.78 -23.81 35.41
C GLU A 566 12.62 -24.73 34.49
N SER A 567 12.04 -25.25 33.40
CA SER A 567 12.76 -26.10 32.44
C SER A 567 13.73 -25.31 31.54
N GLU A 568 13.43 -24.06 31.21
CA GLU A 568 14.29 -23.23 30.35
C GLU A 568 15.44 -22.61 31.15
N GLU A 569 15.26 -22.44 32.46
CA GLU A 569 16.29 -21.97 33.38
C GLU A 569 17.43 -23.01 33.50
N LEU A 570 17.11 -24.30 33.48
CA LEU A 570 18.08 -25.41 33.51
C LEU A 570 18.90 -25.52 32.21
N GLU A 571 18.25 -25.34 31.06
CA GLU A 571 18.94 -25.35 29.76
C GLU A 571 19.88 -24.13 29.63
N PHE A 572 19.45 -22.98 30.18
CA PHE A 572 20.23 -21.74 30.24
C PHE A 572 21.44 -21.83 31.19
N SER A 573 21.29 -22.43 32.37
CA SER A 573 22.41 -22.74 33.27
C SER A 573 23.45 -23.61 32.57
N SER A 574 23.02 -24.60 31.78
CA SER A 574 23.94 -25.47 31.05
C SER A 574 24.73 -24.76 29.92
N LEU A 575 24.11 -23.78 29.24
CA LEU A 575 24.75 -22.98 28.19
C LEU A 575 25.77 -21.97 28.77
N LEU A 576 25.49 -21.40 29.94
CA LEU A 576 26.42 -20.52 30.64
C LEU A 576 27.60 -21.31 31.23
N GLU A 577 27.37 -22.48 31.82
CA GLU A 577 28.42 -23.35 32.37
C GLU A 577 29.35 -23.91 31.28
N THR A 578 28.81 -24.28 30.12
CA THR A 578 29.63 -24.76 28.99
C THR A 578 30.50 -23.65 28.38
N SER A 579 30.03 -22.40 28.34
CA SER A 579 30.84 -21.26 27.89
C SER A 579 31.98 -20.90 28.87
N ALA A 580 31.78 -21.12 30.18
CA ALA A 580 32.80 -20.88 31.21
C ALA A 580 33.92 -21.93 31.18
N HIS A 581 33.64 -23.16 30.74
CA HIS A 581 34.62 -24.25 30.66
C HIS A 581 35.44 -24.28 29.36
N SER A 582 35.07 -23.53 28.31
CA SER A 582 35.90 -23.35 27.10
C SER A 582 36.92 -22.20 27.19
N LEU A 583 37.05 -21.54 28.35
CA LEU A 583 37.98 -20.43 28.59
C LEU A 583 39.04 -20.72 29.67
N THR A 584 39.27 -21.99 30.02
CA THR A 584 40.39 -22.43 30.89
C THR A 584 41.40 -23.27 30.15
#